data_AF-E7G693-F1
#
_entry.id   AF-E7G693-F1
#
_cell.length_a   1.000
_cell.length_b   1.000
_cell.length_c   1.000
_cell.angle_alpha   90.00
_cell.angle_beta   90.00
_cell.angle_gamma   90.00
#
_symmetry.space_group_name_H-M   'P 1'
#
loop_
_entity.id
_entity.type
_entity.pdbx_description
1 polymer ?
#
loop_
_entity_poly.entity_id
_entity_poly.type
_entity_poly.pdbx_seq_one_letter_code
_entity_poly.pdbx_strand_id
1 'polypeptide(L)'
;MSSFSSNAILAKARSMYSHRLTEQNYEELLKRRSINDLVAYLKSETAYSDILSDIKEINIHRGQLENLLNKEIFLRLNRLMRYASKKELEFYRLGVTELEIQLILTKARLIVSDYYTGYEIEVPDYLNKYASFDLYGLLAVNDYDSLLVLLRGTKYYDAFLKYKPDDDKPLDSNLLELELKHIYYKEYVDTVNKLFKGKNVKIY
;
A
#
# COMPACT_ATOMS: atom_id res chain seq x y z
N MET A 1 -9.25 29.39 -8.32
CA MET A 1 -9.51 29.45 -6.86
C MET A 1 -9.05 28.14 -6.23
N SER A 2 -7.89 28.09 -5.58
CA SER A 2 -7.34 26.91 -4.90
C SER A 2 -7.29 27.13 -3.37
N SER A 3 -8.35 27.69 -2.79
CA SER A 3 -8.17 28.69 -1.73
C SER A 3 -8.29 28.25 -0.27
N PHE A 4 -8.69 27.01 0.09
CA PHE A 4 -8.71 26.61 1.51
C PHE A 4 -8.34 25.14 1.77
N SER A 5 -8.82 24.20 0.95
CA SER A 5 -8.51 22.77 1.11
C SER A 5 -7.00 22.48 0.99
N SER A 6 -6.33 23.13 0.04
CA SER A 6 -4.89 22.95 -0.20
C SER A 6 -4.03 23.49 0.96
N ASN A 7 -4.48 24.54 1.64
CA ASN A 7 -3.80 25.05 2.83
C ASN A 7 -4.06 24.15 4.05
N ALA A 8 -5.28 23.62 4.20
CA ALA A 8 -5.63 22.70 5.28
C ALA A 8 -4.84 21.39 5.20
N ILE A 9 -4.75 20.79 4.00
CA ILE A 9 -3.96 19.58 3.79
C ILE A 9 -2.47 19.83 3.98
N LEU A 10 -1.94 20.98 3.54
CA LEU A 10 -0.54 21.37 3.77
C LEU A 10 -0.23 21.55 5.27
N ALA A 11 -1.11 22.21 6.01
CA ALA A 11 -0.98 22.37 7.45
C ALA A 11 -1.02 21.01 8.16
N LYS A 12 -1.94 20.12 7.76
CA LYS A 12 -2.02 18.76 8.30
C LYS A 12 -0.77 17.95 7.98
N ALA A 13 -0.28 18.02 6.74
CA ALA A 13 0.95 17.34 6.32
C ALA A 13 2.17 17.82 7.10
N ARG A 14 2.32 19.13 7.31
CA ARG A 14 3.40 19.71 8.13
C ARG A 14 3.32 19.27 9.58
N SER A 15 2.12 19.29 10.17
CA SER A 15 1.88 18.79 11.52
C SER A 15 2.22 17.30 11.63
N MET A 16 1.88 16.47 10.65
CA MET A 16 2.25 15.05 10.68
C MET A 16 3.77 14.86 10.51
N TYR A 17 4.41 15.66 9.64
CA TYR A 17 5.86 15.62 9.41
C TYR A 17 6.69 16.07 10.62
N SER A 18 6.15 16.95 11.48
CA SER A 18 6.83 17.34 12.72
C SER A 18 6.98 16.19 13.70
N HIS A 19 6.17 15.13 13.56
CA HIS A 19 6.21 13.94 14.41
C HIS A 19 6.94 12.75 13.76
N ARG A 20 7.69 12.99 12.67
CA ARG A 20 8.53 11.96 12.05
C ARG A 20 9.63 11.53 13.04
N LEU A 21 10.15 10.32 12.85
CA LEU A 21 11.36 9.90 13.56
C LEU A 21 12.52 10.84 13.19
N THR A 22 13.15 11.37 14.23
CA THR A 22 14.35 12.19 14.13
C THR A 22 15.60 11.31 14.13
N GLU A 23 16.75 11.91 13.80
CA GLU A 23 18.06 11.24 13.90
C GLU A 23 18.28 10.64 15.30
N GLN A 24 17.97 11.41 16.35
CA GLN A 24 18.04 10.94 17.73
C GLN A 24 17.13 9.73 18.00
N ASN A 25 15.93 9.67 17.40
CA ASN A 25 15.08 8.49 17.53
C ASN A 25 15.73 7.26 16.88
N TYR A 26 16.38 7.43 15.74
CA TYR A 26 17.11 6.33 15.10
C TYR A 26 18.31 5.87 15.94
N GLU A 27 19.07 6.80 16.54
CA GLU A 27 20.15 6.45 17.47
C GLU A 27 19.64 5.65 18.67
N GLU A 28 18.50 6.03 19.25
CA GLU A 28 17.88 5.29 20.35
C GLU A 28 17.37 3.92 19.92
N LEU A 29 16.81 3.80 18.71
CA LEU A 29 16.39 2.51 18.14
C LEU A 29 17.57 1.56 17.94
N LEU A 30 18.73 2.07 17.49
CA LEU A 30 19.96 1.28 17.32
C LEU A 30 20.52 0.73 18.64
N LYS A 31 20.21 1.37 19.78
CA LYS A 31 20.64 0.91 21.11
C LYS A 31 19.77 -0.21 21.67
N ARG A 32 18.60 -0.50 21.07
CA ARG A 32 17.66 -1.54 21.54
C ARG A 32 18.17 -2.92 21.17
N ARG A 33 18.08 -3.87 22.13
CA ARG A 33 18.67 -5.22 22.00
C ARG A 33 17.67 -6.29 21.58
N SER A 34 16.37 -5.97 21.62
CA SER A 34 15.30 -6.89 21.23
C SER A 34 14.18 -6.16 20.48
N ILE A 35 13.36 -6.95 19.77
CA ILE A 35 12.16 -6.44 19.10
C ILE A 35 11.16 -5.86 20.09
N ASN A 36 11.05 -6.43 21.29
CA ASN A 36 10.16 -5.93 22.34
C ASN A 36 10.63 -4.55 22.82
N ASP A 37 11.92 -4.36 23.08
CA ASP A 37 12.48 -3.06 23.49
C ASP A 37 12.28 -1.99 22.40
N LEU A 38 12.38 -2.40 21.13
CA LEU A 38 12.15 -1.54 19.99
C LEU A 38 10.69 -1.09 19.93
N VAL A 39 9.74 -2.02 20.11
CA VAL A 39 8.30 -1.68 20.13
C VAL A 39 7.95 -0.80 21.33
N ALA A 40 8.49 -1.09 22.51
CA ALA A 40 8.28 -0.27 23.70
C ALA A 40 8.73 1.19 23.44
N TYR A 41 9.91 1.37 22.85
CA TYR A 41 10.42 2.71 22.48
C TYR A 41 9.54 3.42 21.44
N LEU A 42 9.16 2.71 20.36
CA LEU A 42 8.26 3.28 19.35
C LEU A 42 6.91 3.68 19.96
N LYS A 43 6.41 2.90 20.91
CA LYS A 43 5.11 3.13 21.55
C LYS A 43 5.13 4.31 22.53
N SER A 44 6.19 4.48 23.31
CA SER A 44 6.26 5.53 24.34
C SER A 44 6.84 6.85 23.84
N GLU A 45 7.85 6.81 22.96
CA GLU A 45 8.67 7.98 22.62
C GLU A 45 8.41 8.54 21.21
N THR A 46 7.44 8.00 20.47
CA THR A 46 7.22 8.38 19.06
C THR A 46 5.73 8.45 18.69
N ALA A 47 5.44 8.95 17.50
CA ALA A 47 4.07 9.02 16.97
C ALA A 47 3.47 7.68 16.53
N TYR A 48 4.10 6.55 16.85
CA TYR A 48 3.56 5.22 16.64
C TYR A 48 2.77 4.70 17.86
N SER A 49 2.62 5.50 18.92
CA SER A 49 1.84 5.15 20.13
C SER A 49 0.47 4.56 19.81
N ASP A 50 -0.28 5.23 18.91
CA ASP A 50 -1.67 4.90 18.63
C ASP A 50 -1.79 3.53 17.92
N ILE A 51 -0.95 3.27 16.92
CA ILE A 51 -1.01 2.02 16.14
C ILE A 51 -0.44 0.82 16.90
N LEU A 52 0.45 1.07 17.88
CA LEU A 52 1.07 0.04 18.72
C LEU A 52 0.35 -0.14 20.07
N SER A 53 -0.74 0.61 20.31
CA SER A 53 -1.46 0.66 21.59
C SER A 53 -1.96 -0.72 22.05
N ASP A 54 -2.55 -1.48 21.12
CA ASP A 54 -3.15 -2.80 21.38
C ASP A 54 -2.12 -3.95 21.46
N ILE A 55 -0.85 -3.69 21.09
CA ILE A 55 0.18 -4.72 21.17
C ILE A 55 0.62 -4.90 22.62
N LYS A 56 0.63 -6.17 23.07
CA LYS A 56 1.35 -6.59 24.27
C LYS A 56 2.84 -6.72 23.94
N GLU A 57 3.70 -6.06 24.71
CA GLU A 57 5.16 -5.99 24.51
C GLU A 57 5.90 -7.33 24.74
N ILE A 58 5.17 -8.45 24.77
CA ILE A 58 5.70 -9.78 25.04
C ILE A 58 5.42 -10.65 23.81
N ASN A 59 6.49 -11.23 23.24
CA ASN A 59 6.47 -12.11 22.07
C ASN A 59 6.02 -11.45 20.76
N ILE A 60 6.44 -10.21 20.51
CA ILE A 60 6.13 -9.54 19.24
C ILE A 60 7.03 -10.11 18.14
N HIS A 61 6.43 -10.59 17.06
CA HIS A 61 7.17 -10.99 15.88
C HIS A 61 7.48 -9.77 14.99
N ARG A 62 8.65 -9.79 14.34
CA ARG A 62 9.07 -8.76 13.37
C ARG A 62 7.99 -8.48 12.32
N GLY A 63 7.42 -9.53 11.73
CA GLY A 63 6.37 -9.38 10.71
C GLY A 63 5.13 -8.66 11.24
N GLN A 64 4.70 -8.94 12.48
CA GLN A 64 3.56 -8.25 13.09
C GLN A 64 3.82 -6.74 13.26
N LEU A 65 5.03 -6.36 13.69
CA LEU A 65 5.42 -4.96 13.77
C LEU A 65 5.41 -4.31 12.38
N GLU A 66 6.02 -4.95 11.39
CA GLU A 66 6.09 -4.44 10.01
C GLU A 66 4.69 -4.22 9.42
N ASN A 67 3.75 -5.14 9.66
CA ASN A 67 2.36 -5.03 9.20
C ASN A 67 1.65 -3.83 9.85
N LEU A 68 1.89 -3.57 11.14
CA LEU A 68 1.34 -2.42 11.84
C LEU A 68 1.96 -1.09 11.38
N LEU A 69 3.25 -1.06 11.10
CA LEU A 69 3.91 0.12 10.53
C LEU A 69 3.40 0.41 9.11
N ASN A 70 3.19 -0.62 8.29
CA ASN A 70 2.58 -0.49 6.96
C ASN A 70 1.13 0.04 7.06
N LYS A 71 0.35 -0.46 8.02
CA LYS A 71 -1.00 0.07 8.32
C LYS A 71 -0.97 1.54 8.70
N GLU A 72 0.00 1.97 9.49
CA GLU A 72 0.13 3.38 9.89
C GLU A 72 0.41 4.30 8.69
N ILE A 73 1.20 3.86 7.69
CA ILE A 73 1.41 4.63 6.45
C ILE A 73 0.06 4.94 5.79
N PHE A 74 -0.83 3.95 5.68
CA PHE A 74 -2.15 4.15 5.11
C PHE A 74 -3.05 5.02 5.99
N LEU A 75 -3.06 4.83 7.31
CA LEU A 75 -3.85 5.66 8.23
C LEU A 75 -3.41 7.13 8.18
N ARG A 76 -2.11 7.39 7.98
CA ARG A 76 -1.59 8.74 7.71
C ARG A 76 -2.16 9.29 6.39
N LEU A 77 -2.12 8.49 5.34
CA LEU A 77 -2.67 8.87 4.03
C LEU A 77 -4.19 9.14 4.12
N ASN A 78 -4.95 8.30 4.84
CA ASN A 78 -6.38 8.50 5.09
C ASN A 78 -6.65 9.82 5.85
N ARG A 79 -5.86 10.11 6.89
CA ARG A 79 -5.94 11.37 7.64
C ARG A 79 -5.71 12.59 6.74
N LEU A 80 -4.80 12.50 5.76
CA LEU A 80 -4.58 13.56 4.77
C LEU A 80 -5.74 13.67 3.78
N MET A 81 -6.24 12.54 3.28
CA MET A 81 -7.36 12.48 2.33
C MET A 81 -8.63 13.16 2.87
N ARG A 82 -8.86 13.16 4.19
CA ARG A 82 -10.00 13.86 4.82
C ARG A 82 -9.99 15.38 4.58
N TYR A 83 -8.82 15.97 4.35
CA TYR A 83 -8.67 17.40 4.06
C TYR A 83 -8.44 17.68 2.57
N ALA A 84 -8.33 16.63 1.75
CA ALA A 84 -8.13 16.73 0.31
C ALA A 84 -9.42 17.14 -0.40
N SER A 85 -9.30 18.04 -1.38
CA SER A 85 -10.36 18.26 -2.36
C SER A 85 -10.59 17.01 -3.21
N LYS A 86 -11.75 16.92 -3.88
CA LYS A 86 -12.03 15.84 -4.85
C LYS A 86 -10.92 15.67 -5.89
N LYS A 87 -10.29 16.77 -6.30
CA LYS A 87 -9.16 16.80 -7.24
C LYS A 87 -7.89 16.19 -6.62
N GLU A 88 -7.57 16.54 -5.38
CA GLU A 88 -6.42 15.99 -4.65
C GLU A 88 -6.61 14.50 -4.27
N LEU A 89 -7.85 14.05 -4.06
CA LEU A 89 -8.16 12.63 -3.81
C LEU A 89 -7.76 11.71 -4.97
N GLU A 90 -7.76 12.20 -6.21
CA GLU A 90 -7.27 11.41 -7.36
C GLU A 90 -5.79 11.04 -7.21
N PHE A 91 -4.96 11.94 -6.68
CA PHE A 91 -3.55 11.65 -6.40
C PHE A 91 -3.39 10.55 -5.35
N TYR A 92 -4.17 10.62 -4.27
CA TYR A 92 -4.09 9.65 -3.18
C TYR A 92 -4.57 8.24 -3.57
N ARG A 93 -5.41 8.12 -4.60
CA ARG A 93 -5.83 6.82 -5.16
C ARG A 93 -4.69 6.06 -5.83
N LEU A 94 -3.60 6.74 -6.23
CA LEU A 94 -2.43 6.06 -6.79
C LEU A 94 -1.82 5.06 -5.79
N GLY A 95 -1.75 5.41 -4.51
CA GLY A 95 -1.28 4.49 -3.48
C GLY A 95 -2.19 3.27 -3.26
N VAL A 96 -3.49 3.39 -3.55
CA VAL A 96 -4.42 2.25 -3.53
C VAL A 96 -4.14 1.33 -4.71
N THR A 97 -3.99 1.91 -5.93
CA THR A 97 -3.64 1.15 -7.14
C THR A 97 -2.34 0.36 -6.96
N GLU A 98 -1.33 0.93 -6.30
CA GLU A 98 -0.06 0.24 -6.02
C GLU A 98 -0.25 -0.98 -5.09
N LEU A 99 -1.01 -0.81 -4.00
CA LEU A 99 -1.34 -1.91 -3.08
C LEU A 99 -2.16 -3.01 -3.76
N GLU A 100 -3.13 -2.63 -4.59
CA GLU A 100 -3.91 -3.58 -5.38
C GLU A 100 -3.02 -4.43 -6.28
N ILE A 101 -2.07 -3.82 -7.00
CA ILE A 101 -1.10 -4.51 -7.86
C ILE A 101 -0.25 -5.50 -7.04
N GLN A 102 0.22 -5.10 -5.86
CA GLN A 102 1.00 -5.97 -4.98
C GLN A 102 0.18 -7.19 -4.52
N LEU A 103 -1.07 -6.98 -4.10
CA LEU A 103 -1.95 -8.04 -3.63
C LEU A 103 -2.27 -9.05 -4.74
N ILE A 104 -2.64 -8.58 -5.94
CA ILE A 104 -3.01 -9.47 -7.05
C ILE A 104 -1.79 -10.22 -7.61
N LEU A 105 -0.61 -9.60 -7.66
CA LEU A 105 0.64 -10.29 -8.05
C LEU A 105 1.01 -11.38 -7.04
N THR A 106 0.90 -11.06 -5.75
CA THR A 106 1.16 -12.03 -4.69
C THR A 106 0.21 -13.22 -4.80
N LYS A 107 -1.08 -12.97 -4.99
CA LYS A 107 -2.08 -14.03 -5.18
C LYS A 107 -1.79 -14.87 -6.42
N ALA A 108 -1.45 -14.26 -7.55
CA ALA A 108 -1.11 -14.97 -8.78
C ALA A 108 0.08 -15.92 -8.59
N ARG A 109 1.14 -15.45 -7.90
CA ARG A 109 2.32 -16.26 -7.59
C ARG A 109 1.98 -17.44 -6.69
N LEU A 110 1.11 -17.25 -5.69
CA LEU A 110 0.68 -18.32 -4.79
C LEU A 110 -0.17 -19.37 -5.50
N ILE A 111 -1.02 -18.97 -6.45
CA ILE A 111 -1.83 -19.92 -7.24
C ILE A 111 -0.94 -20.81 -8.12
N VAL A 112 0.14 -20.25 -8.67
CA VAL A 112 1.01 -20.96 -9.63
C VAL A 112 2.14 -21.72 -8.92
N SER A 113 2.53 -21.29 -7.73
CA SER A 113 3.46 -22.05 -6.90
C SER A 113 2.68 -23.17 -6.21
N ASP A 114 2.82 -24.42 -6.68
CA ASP A 114 2.25 -25.63 -6.04
C ASP A 114 2.64 -25.81 -4.55
N TYR A 115 3.49 -24.94 -4.03
CA TYR A 115 3.85 -24.88 -2.63
C TYR A 115 2.91 -23.95 -1.86
N TYR A 116 2.09 -24.56 -0.99
CA TYR A 116 1.54 -23.85 0.16
C TYR A 116 2.71 -23.35 1.02
N THR A 117 3.11 -22.09 0.81
CA THR A 117 4.22 -21.47 1.55
C THR A 117 3.82 -21.11 3.00
N GLY A 118 2.56 -21.35 3.39
CA GLY A 118 2.00 -20.82 4.63
C GLY A 118 1.88 -19.29 4.64
N TYR A 119 2.07 -18.65 3.48
CA TYR A 119 1.96 -17.21 3.33
C TYR A 119 0.50 -16.82 3.19
N GLU A 120 -0.06 -16.26 4.26
CA GLU A 120 -1.38 -15.64 4.22
C GLU A 120 -1.24 -14.23 3.62
N ILE A 121 -2.01 -13.96 2.57
CA ILE A 121 -2.16 -12.59 2.10
C ILE A 121 -2.91 -11.84 3.18
N GLU A 122 -2.22 -10.94 3.87
CA GLU A 122 -2.89 -10.00 4.75
C GLU A 122 -3.53 -8.89 3.92
N VAL A 123 -4.85 -8.97 3.76
CA VAL A 123 -5.64 -7.88 3.21
C VAL A 123 -5.91 -6.89 4.33
N PRO A 124 -5.40 -5.66 4.24
CA PRO A 124 -5.68 -4.69 5.30
C PRO A 124 -7.14 -4.21 5.19
N ASP A 125 -7.92 -4.38 6.27
CA ASP A 125 -9.35 -4.03 6.29
C ASP A 125 -9.68 -2.61 5.83
N TYR A 126 -8.73 -1.68 6.04
CA TYR A 126 -8.86 -0.28 5.66
C TYR A 126 -8.88 -0.04 4.14
N LEU A 127 -8.35 -0.98 3.35
CA LEU A 127 -8.17 -0.82 1.91
C LEU A 127 -9.49 -1.04 1.15
N ASN A 128 -10.38 -1.87 1.68
CA ASN A 128 -11.65 -2.27 1.05
C ASN A 128 -12.52 -1.10 0.60
N LYS A 129 -12.51 0.01 1.35
CA LYS A 129 -13.31 1.20 1.00
C LYS A 129 -12.86 1.87 -0.31
N TYR A 130 -11.60 1.66 -0.71
CA TYR A 130 -10.98 2.36 -1.83
C TYR A 130 -10.60 1.44 -2.99
N ALA A 131 -10.58 0.12 -2.77
CA ALA A 131 -10.27 -0.87 -3.77
C ALA A 131 -11.27 -0.85 -4.94
N SER A 132 -10.78 -1.20 -6.11
CA SER A 132 -11.48 -1.33 -7.38
C SER A 132 -12.11 -2.72 -7.57
N PHE A 133 -11.81 -3.68 -6.70
CA PHE A 133 -12.38 -5.03 -6.66
C PHE A 133 -12.51 -5.53 -5.22
N ASP A 134 -13.19 -6.67 -5.04
CA ASP A 134 -13.40 -7.30 -3.75
C ASP A 134 -12.11 -7.97 -3.23
N LEU A 135 -11.46 -7.36 -2.24
CA LEU A 135 -10.22 -7.90 -1.66
C LEU A 135 -10.47 -9.14 -0.80
N TYR A 136 -11.65 -9.31 -0.19
CA TYR A 136 -11.97 -10.56 0.51
C TYR A 136 -12.21 -11.68 -0.49
N GLY A 137 -12.84 -11.37 -1.63
CA GLY A 137 -12.94 -12.27 -2.78
C GLY A 137 -11.56 -12.74 -3.25
N LEU A 138 -10.55 -11.87 -3.25
CA LEU A 138 -9.17 -12.24 -3.61
C LEU A 138 -8.59 -13.34 -2.70
N LEU A 139 -8.90 -13.32 -1.41
CA LEU A 139 -8.44 -14.35 -0.48
C LEU A 139 -9.01 -15.73 -0.81
N ALA A 140 -10.27 -15.78 -1.23
CA ALA A 140 -11.00 -17.02 -1.52
C ALA A 140 -10.66 -17.67 -2.87
N VAL A 141 -10.07 -16.91 -3.80
CA VAL A 141 -9.66 -17.43 -5.12
C VAL A 141 -8.53 -18.46 -4.96
N ASN A 142 -8.60 -19.61 -5.63
CA ASN A 142 -7.54 -20.64 -5.56
C ASN A 142 -6.99 -21.05 -6.92
N ASP A 143 -7.54 -20.53 -8.00
CA ASP A 143 -7.15 -20.83 -9.37
C ASP A 143 -7.11 -19.56 -10.21
N TYR A 144 -6.36 -19.61 -11.32
CA TYR A 144 -6.10 -18.44 -12.15
C TYR A 144 -7.35 -17.95 -12.88
N ASP A 145 -8.29 -18.84 -13.21
CA ASP A 145 -9.53 -18.48 -13.90
C ASP A 145 -10.49 -17.71 -12.98
N SER A 146 -10.63 -18.15 -11.73
CA SER A 146 -11.35 -17.42 -10.69
C SER A 146 -10.71 -16.07 -10.41
N LEU A 147 -9.37 -15.97 -10.46
CA LEU A 147 -8.67 -14.67 -10.36
C LEU A 147 -9.05 -13.74 -11.52
N LEU A 148 -9.06 -14.25 -12.75
CA LEU A 148 -9.50 -13.47 -13.93
C LEU A 148 -10.94 -12.99 -13.81
N VAL A 149 -11.84 -13.84 -13.31
CA VAL A 149 -13.25 -13.46 -13.07
C VAL A 149 -13.34 -12.32 -12.06
N LEU A 150 -12.61 -12.41 -10.95
CA LEU A 150 -12.58 -11.36 -9.92
C LEU A 150 -12.06 -10.03 -10.47
N LEU A 151 -11.03 -10.08 -11.32
CA LEU A 151 -10.41 -8.89 -11.90
C LEU A 151 -11.21 -8.29 -13.06
N ARG A 152 -12.29 -8.94 -13.51
CA ARG A 152 -13.10 -8.46 -14.64
C ARG A 152 -13.66 -7.07 -14.35
N GLY A 153 -13.47 -6.15 -15.29
CA GLY A 153 -13.89 -4.75 -15.16
C GLY A 153 -12.89 -3.85 -14.42
N THR A 154 -11.81 -4.42 -13.88
CA THR A 154 -10.67 -3.64 -13.37
C THR A 154 -9.69 -3.32 -14.50
N LYS A 155 -8.80 -2.34 -14.24
CA LYS A 155 -7.69 -2.00 -15.13
C LYS A 155 -6.64 -3.11 -15.29
N TYR A 156 -6.71 -4.16 -14.46
CA TYR A 156 -5.71 -5.23 -14.39
C TYR A 156 -6.08 -6.43 -15.28
N TYR A 157 -7.36 -6.57 -15.64
CA TYR A 157 -7.89 -7.76 -16.32
C TYR A 157 -7.10 -8.11 -17.59
N ASP A 158 -6.88 -7.14 -18.47
CA ASP A 158 -6.24 -7.39 -19.77
C ASP A 158 -4.78 -7.88 -19.62
N ALA A 159 -4.05 -7.37 -18.62
CA ALA A 159 -2.70 -7.82 -18.32
C ALA A 159 -2.69 -9.27 -17.84
N PHE A 160 -3.59 -9.62 -16.92
CA PHE A 160 -3.72 -10.99 -16.44
C PHE A 160 -4.21 -11.95 -17.52
N LEU A 161 -5.10 -11.51 -18.41
CA LEU A 161 -5.57 -12.32 -19.51
C LEU A 161 -4.44 -12.61 -20.51
N LYS A 162 -3.64 -11.59 -20.84
CA LYS A 162 -2.49 -11.69 -21.76
C LYS A 162 -1.40 -12.63 -21.26
N TYR A 163 -1.14 -12.65 -19.94
CA TYR A 163 -0.12 -13.47 -19.32
C TYR A 163 -0.71 -14.66 -18.54
N LYS A 164 -1.89 -15.13 -18.92
CA LYS A 164 -2.45 -16.37 -18.37
C LYS A 164 -1.46 -17.52 -18.67
N PRO A 165 -1.05 -18.31 -17.66
CA PRO A 165 -0.21 -19.47 -17.90
C PRO A 165 -0.97 -20.51 -18.73
N ASP A 166 -0.30 -21.10 -19.73
CA ASP A 166 -0.76 -22.33 -20.36
C ASP A 166 -0.55 -23.49 -19.37
N ASP A 167 -1.31 -24.59 -19.47
CA ASP A 167 -1.24 -25.73 -18.54
C ASP A 167 0.19 -26.28 -18.35
N ASP A 168 1.05 -26.17 -19.37
CA ASP A 168 2.44 -26.67 -19.36
C ASP A 168 3.52 -25.58 -19.12
N LYS A 169 3.14 -24.31 -18.90
CA LYS A 169 4.11 -23.20 -18.75
C LYS A 169 3.97 -22.46 -17.44
N PRO A 170 5.10 -22.14 -16.77
CA PRO A 170 5.05 -21.32 -15.57
C PRO A 170 4.57 -19.90 -15.92
N LEU A 171 3.88 -19.27 -14.97
CA LEU A 171 3.54 -17.86 -15.06
C LEU A 171 4.81 -17.02 -15.21
N ASP A 172 4.88 -16.23 -16.27
CA ASP A 172 5.90 -15.19 -16.40
C ASP A 172 5.56 -14.01 -15.49
N SER A 173 5.83 -14.17 -14.20
CA SER A 173 5.50 -13.17 -13.18
C SER A 173 6.25 -11.85 -13.39
N ASN A 174 7.39 -11.88 -14.09
CA ASN A 174 8.20 -10.70 -14.35
C ASN A 174 7.57 -9.84 -15.43
N LEU A 175 7.13 -10.44 -16.55
CA LEU A 175 6.42 -9.71 -17.60
C LEU A 175 5.06 -9.20 -17.12
N LEU A 176 4.33 -9.99 -16.33
CA LEU A 176 3.09 -9.53 -15.72
C LEU A 176 3.33 -8.34 -14.78
N GLU A 177 4.33 -8.41 -13.90
CA GLU A 177 4.69 -7.30 -13.01
C GLU A 177 5.08 -6.03 -13.80
N LEU A 178 5.84 -6.19 -14.89
CA LEU A 178 6.22 -5.08 -15.76
C LEU A 178 5.01 -4.41 -16.40
N GLU A 179 4.05 -5.18 -16.90
CA GLU A 179 2.81 -4.65 -17.50
C GLU A 179 1.96 -3.89 -16.48
N LEU A 180 1.84 -4.43 -15.26
CA LEU A 180 1.12 -3.76 -14.17
C LEU A 180 1.83 -2.47 -13.73
N LYS A 181 3.18 -2.46 -13.71
CA LYS A 181 3.95 -1.22 -13.49
C LYS A 181 3.69 -0.21 -14.60
N HIS A 182 3.61 -0.61 -15.86
CA HIS A 182 3.25 0.31 -16.95
C HIS A 182 1.85 0.90 -16.76
N ILE A 183 0.86 0.10 -16.37
CA ILE A 183 -0.49 0.58 -16.04
C ILE A 183 -0.43 1.62 -14.93
N TYR A 184 0.28 1.32 -13.84
CA TYR A 184 0.46 2.24 -12.71
C TYR A 184 1.15 3.54 -13.12
N TYR A 185 2.28 3.48 -13.83
CA TYR A 185 3.04 4.66 -14.22
C TYR A 185 2.29 5.53 -15.21
N LYS A 186 1.52 4.93 -16.13
CA LYS A 186 0.64 5.68 -17.03
C LYS A 186 -0.39 6.46 -16.24
N GLU A 187 -1.09 5.81 -15.31
CA GLU A 187 -2.07 6.47 -14.45
C GLU A 187 -1.44 7.55 -13.56
N TYR A 188 -0.24 7.29 -13.04
CA TYR A 188 0.54 8.25 -12.26
C TYR A 188 0.85 9.51 -13.08
N VAL A 189 1.42 9.35 -14.28
CA VAL A 189 1.78 10.48 -15.15
C VAL A 189 0.54 11.25 -15.60
N ASP A 190 -0.53 10.56 -15.99
CA ASP A 190 -1.79 11.19 -16.40
C ASP A 190 -2.41 11.99 -15.25
N THR A 191 -2.41 11.41 -14.05
CA THR A 191 -2.89 12.07 -12.82
C THR A 191 -2.02 13.29 -12.50
N VAL A 192 -0.69 13.16 -12.48
CA VAL A 192 0.22 14.28 -12.20
C VAL A 192 0.03 15.40 -13.23
N ASN A 193 -0.03 15.08 -14.52
CA ASN A 193 -0.25 16.07 -15.57
C ASN A 193 -1.61 16.77 -15.44
N LYS A 194 -2.68 16.04 -15.10
CA LYS A 194 -4.01 16.63 -14.86
C LYS A 194 -4.02 17.53 -13.62
N LEU A 195 -3.29 17.16 -12.58
CA LEU A 195 -3.31 17.84 -11.30
C LEU A 195 -2.40 19.07 -11.24
N PHE A 196 -1.20 18.98 -11.83
CA PHE A 196 -0.10 19.93 -11.67
C PHE A 196 0.29 20.71 -12.93
N LYS A 197 -0.52 20.66 -14.01
CA LYS A 197 -0.35 21.50 -15.20
C LYS A 197 -0.09 22.97 -14.81
N GLY A 198 1.13 23.46 -15.06
CA GLY A 198 1.53 24.86 -14.89
C GLY A 198 2.35 25.23 -13.64
N LYS A 199 2.71 24.30 -12.75
CA LYS A 199 3.70 24.54 -11.69
C LYS A 199 4.88 23.60 -11.86
N ASN A 200 6.01 24.13 -12.37
CA ASN A 200 7.34 23.51 -12.51
C ASN A 200 7.39 22.02 -12.14
N VAL A 201 6.96 21.17 -13.07
CA VAL A 201 7.13 19.71 -12.99
C VAL A 201 8.59 19.44 -13.36
N LYS A 202 9.50 19.59 -12.38
CA LYS A 202 10.83 18.97 -12.46
C LYS A 202 10.68 17.56 -11.90
N ILE A 203 10.56 16.61 -12.80
CA ILE A 203 10.74 15.18 -12.50
C ILE A 203 12.26 14.99 -12.44
N TYR A 204 12.77 14.58 -11.28
CA TYR A 204 14.16 14.13 -11.12
C TYR A 204 14.22 12.63 -11.35
#